data_AF-A0A2V8ZQY5-F1
#
_entry.id   AF-A0A2V8ZQY5-F1
#
_cell.length_a   1.000
_cell.length_b   1.000
_cell.length_c   1.000
_cell.angle_alpha   90.00
_cell.angle_beta   90.00
_cell.angle_gamma   90.00
#
_symmetry.space_group_name_H-M   'P 1'
#
loop_
_entity.id
_entity.type
_entity.pdbx_description
1 polymer ?
#
loop_
_entity_poly.entity_id
_entity_poly.type
_entity_poly.pdbx_seq_one_letter_code
_entity_poly.pdbx_strand_id
1 'polypeptide(L)' 'MLAVMLLISIVLGLIPLAGIAWIVVSGTMTTVDGLFEILIMLSLSAVFFLNAFWELRGKNKPAGPSKPGSPSDEG' A
#
# COMPACT_ATOMS: atom_id res chain seq x y z
N MET A 1 -3.68 16.48 -0.19
CA MET A 1 -2.67 15.46 -0.52
C MET A 1 -2.70 14.29 0.45
N LEU A 2 -2.64 14.48 1.78
CA LEU A 2 -2.71 13.38 2.76
C LEU A 2 -3.95 12.48 2.61
N ALA A 3 -5.15 13.05 2.45
CA ALA A 3 -6.35 12.25 2.20
C ALA A 3 -6.27 11.39 0.92
N VAL A 4 -5.52 11.86 -0.08
CA VAL A 4 -5.33 11.15 -1.35
C VAL A 4 -4.30 10.02 -1.17
N MET A 5 -3.19 10.27 -0.47
CA MET A 5 -2.20 9.22 -0.13
C MET A 5 -2.83 8.14 0.75
N LEU A 6 -3.63 8.52 1.75
CA LEU A 6 -4.34 7.58 2.59
C LEU A 6 -5.28 6.69 1.79
N LEU A 7 -6.08 7.30 0.91
CA LEU A 7 -7.02 6.57 0.05
C LEU A 7 -6.27 5.61 -0.88
N ILE A 8 -5.18 6.06 -1.49
CA ILE A 8 -4.32 5.23 -2.34
C ILE A 8 -3.74 4.06 -1.54
N SER A 9 -3.24 4.30 -0.33
CA SER A 9 -2.67 3.26 0.53
C SER A 9 -3.71 2.21 0.93
N ILE A 10 -4.94 2.62 1.23
CA ILE A 10 -6.04 1.69 1.54
C ILE A 10 -6.40 0.87 0.30
N VAL A 11 -6.58 1.52 -0.86
CA VAL A 11 -6.90 0.82 -2.12
C VAL A 11 -5.81 -0.18 -2.48
N LEU A 12 -4.55 0.22 -2.40
CA LEU A 12 -3.40 -0.64 -2.68
C LEU A 12 -3.27 -1.80 -1.68
N GLY A 13 -3.71 -1.64 -0.42
CA GLY A 13 -3.76 -2.72 0.57
C GLY A 13 -4.89 -3.71 0.34
N LEU A 14 -6.01 -3.28 -0.24
CA LEU A 14 -7.18 -4.13 -0.55
C LEU A 14 -6.99 -5.01 -1.79
N ILE A 15 -6.23 -4.56 -2.78
CA ILE A 15 -5.93 -5.33 -3.99
C ILE A 15 -5.29 -6.70 -3.66
N PRO A 16 -4.19 -6.79 -2.88
CA PRO A 16 -3.61 -8.08 -2.51
C PRO A 16 -4.54 -8.92 -1.61
N LEU A 17 -5.42 -8.30 -0.80
CA LEU A 17 -6.45 -9.05 -0.07
C LEU A 17 -7.46 -9.71 -1.00
N ALA A 18 -7.84 -9.05 -2.09
CA ALA A 18 -8.69 -9.65 -3.12
C ALA A 18 -7.98 -10.82 -3.82
N GLY A 19 -6.67 -10.72 -4.04
CA GLY A 19 -5.86 -11.84 -4.53
C GLY A 19 -5.86 -13.02 -3.57
N ILE A 20 -5.77 -12.79 -2.26
CA ILE A 20 -5.92 -13.87 -1.25
C ILE A 20 -7.30 -14.52 -1.37
N ALA A 21 -8.37 -13.74 -1.50
CA ALA A 21 -9.72 -14.27 -1.67
C ALA A 21 -9.82 -15.17 -2.92
N TRP A 22 -9.14 -14.81 -4.00
CA TRP A 22 -9.03 -15.64 -5.20
C TRP A 22 -8.34 -16.98 -4.93
N ILE A 23 -7.22 -16.97 -4.19
CA ILE A 23 -6.47 -18.19 -3.79
C ILE A 23 -7.34 -19.13 -2.94
N VAL A 24 -8.22 -18.57 -2.09
CA VAL A 24 -9.18 -19.36 -1.31
C VAL A 24 -10.19 -20.04 -2.22
N VAL A 25 -10.76 -19.30 -3.17
CA VAL A 25 -11.77 -19.80 -4.11
C VAL A 25 -11.18 -20.83 -5.09
N SER A 26 -9.93 -20.67 -5.51
CA SER A 26 -9.22 -21.64 -6.36
C SER A 26 -8.82 -22.93 -5.64
N GLY A 27 -8.98 -23.00 -4.31
CA GLY A 27 -8.67 -24.20 -3.52
C GLY A 27 -7.17 -24.48 -3.39
N THR A 28 -6.31 -23.51 -3.71
CA THR A 28 -4.85 -23.66 -3.68
C THR A 28 -4.22 -23.22 -2.35
N MET A 29 -5.01 -22.74 -1.38
CA MET A 29 -4.53 -22.28 -0.08
C MET A 29 -3.67 -23.30 0.69
N THR A 30 -3.94 -24.61 0.54
CA THR A 30 -3.21 -25.67 1.27
C THR A 30 -1.96 -26.14 0.54
N THR A 31 -1.67 -25.63 -0.66
CA THR A 31 -0.42 -25.94 -1.36
C THR A 31 0.68 -25.02 -0.83
N VAL A 32 1.93 -25.48 -0.88
CA VAL A 32 3.08 -24.66 -0.46
C VAL A 32 3.19 -23.39 -1.32
N ASP A 33 2.91 -23.52 -2.61
CA ASP A 33 2.91 -22.42 -3.58
C ASP A 33 1.84 -21.37 -3.23
N GLY A 34 0.59 -21.80 -3.00
CA GLY A 34 -0.49 -20.90 -2.62
C GLY A 34 -0.26 -20.26 -1.24
N LEU A 35 0.33 -21.00 -0.29
CA LEU A 35 0.67 -20.46 1.02
C LEU A 35 1.76 -19.37 0.91
N PHE A 36 2.78 -19.58 0.06
CA PHE A 36 3.82 -18.59 -0.19
C PHE A 36 3.25 -17.33 -0.86
N GLU A 37 2.38 -17.49 -1.84
CA GLU A 37 1.69 -16.37 -2.49
C GLU A 37 0.84 -15.57 -1.49
N ILE A 38 0.07 -16.24 -0.63
CA ILE A 38 -0.70 -15.61 0.45
C ILE A 38 0.22 -14.81 1.39
N LEU A 39 1.37 -15.38 1.79
CA LEU A 39 2.31 -14.68 2.67
C LEU A 39 2.87 -13.42 2.02
N ILE A 40 3.20 -13.46 0.72
CA ILE A 40 3.65 -12.27 -0.01
C ILE A 40 2.54 -11.23 -0.09
N MET A 41 1.32 -11.63 -0.48
CA MET A 41 0.18 -10.71 -0.58
C MET A 41 -0.19 -10.09 0.77
N LEU A 42 -0.17 -10.88 1.83
CA LEU A 42 -0.42 -10.40 3.19
C LEU A 42 0.67 -9.42 3.63
N SER A 43 1.94 -9.69 3.29
CA SER A 43 3.05 -8.78 3.57
C SER A 43 2.90 -7.44 2.84
N LEU A 44 2.55 -7.46 1.55
CA LEU A 44 2.28 -6.24 0.77
C LEU A 44 1.11 -5.45 1.37
N SER A 45 0.01 -6.13 1.69
CA SER A 45 -1.16 -5.53 2.32
C SER A 45 -0.80 -4.90 3.67
N ALA A 46 0.00 -5.59 4.49
CA ALA A 46 0.45 -5.10 5.78
C ALA A 46 1.29 -3.81 5.65
N VAL A 47 2.20 -3.72 4.69
CA VAL A 47 3.00 -2.50 4.45
C VAL A 47 2.10 -1.32 4.08
N PHE A 48 1.14 -1.53 3.17
CA PHE A 48 0.20 -0.47 2.77
C PHE A 48 -0.73 -0.03 3.91
N PHE A 49 -1.23 -0.96 4.71
CA PHE A 49 -2.05 -0.60 5.87
C PHE A 49 -1.24 0.02 6.99
N LEU A 50 0.00 -0.39 7.20
CA LEU A 50 0.89 0.23 8.17
C LEU A 50 1.24 1.67 7.76
N ASN A 51 1.45 1.91 6.46
CA ASN A 51 1.59 3.25 5.91
C ASN A 51 0.33 4.11 6.15
N ALA A 52 -0.86 3.57 5.86
CA ALA A 52 -2.13 4.23 6.15
C ALA A 52 -2.29 4.53 7.66
N PHE A 53 -1.93 3.58 8.53
CA PHE A 53 -2.00 3.73 9.97
C PHE A 53 -1.08 4.84 10.49
N TRP A 54 0.16 4.91 10.00
CA TRP A 54 1.07 6.01 10.33
C TRP A 54 0.60 7.34 9.78
N GLU A 55 -0.06 7.38 8.62
CA GLU A 55 -0.63 8.60 8.06
C GLU A 55 -1.81 9.12 8.90
N LEU A 56 -2.68 8.25 9.44
CA LEU A 56 -3.70 8.63 10.42
C LEU A 56 -3.10 9.10 11.74
N ARG A 57 -2.08 8.40 12.23
CA ARG A 57 -1.41 8.72 13.51
C ARG A 57 -0.57 9.99 13.41
N GLY A 58 -0.05 10.28 12.22
CA GLY A 58 0.91 11.31 11.89
C GLY A 58 0.33 12.66 11.48
N LYS A 59 -0.80 13.11 12.06
CA LYS A 59 -1.32 14.49 11.92
C LYS A 59 -0.29 15.61 12.22
N ASN A 60 0.98 15.30 12.55
CA ASN A 60 2.05 16.22 12.93
C ASN A 60 3.45 16.00 12.31
N LYS A 61 3.65 15.37 11.13
CA LYS A 61 4.85 15.70 10.32
C LYS A 61 4.79 15.23 8.87
N PRO A 62 4.97 16.14 7.88
CA PRO A 62 5.33 15.76 6.53
C PRO A 62 6.87 15.68 6.44
N ALA A 63 7.40 14.58 5.94
CA ALA A 63 8.75 14.55 5.41
C ALA A 63 8.84 13.49 4.31
N GLY A 64 8.13 13.75 3.22
CA GLY A 64 8.57 13.31 1.90
C GLY A 64 9.45 14.42 1.30
N PRO A 65 10.55 14.07 0.60
CA PRO A 65 11.59 15.02 0.23
C PRO A 65 11.04 16.17 -0.62
N SER A 66 11.49 17.37 -0.29
CA SER A 66 11.21 18.62 -1.00
C SER A 66 11.41 18.42 -2.50
N LYS A 67 10.35 18.73 -3.26
CA LYS A 67 10.38 19.02 -4.69
C LYS A 67 11.64 19.88 -5.01
N PRO A 68 12.55 19.47 -5.91
CA PRO A 68 13.46 20.42 -6.51
C PRO A 68 12.62 21.38 -7.35
N GLY A 69 12.85 22.68 -7.15
CA GLY A 69 12.04 23.77 -7.69
C GLY A 69 11.89 23.75 -9.21
N SER A 70 10.79 24.37 -9.64
CA SER A 70 10.39 24.70 -11.01
C SER A 70 11.47 25.45 -11.81
N PRO A 71 11.41 25.41 -13.15
CA PRO A 71 12.34 26.11 -14.03
C PRO A 71 12.14 27.63 -13.90
N SER A 72 13.21 28.36 -13.71
CA SER A 72 13.23 29.82 -13.84
C SER A 72 13.21 30.18 -15.33
N ASP A 73 12.02 30.46 -15.87
CA ASP A 73 11.88 31.38 -17.00
C ASP A 73 12.03 32.81 -16.45
N GLU A 74 13.19 33.42 -16.67
CA GLU A 74 13.40 34.87 -16.54
C GLU A 74 13.81 35.41 -17.91
N GLY A 75 12.96 36.28 -18.46
CA GLY A 75 13.22 37.19 -19.56
C GLY A 75 12.73 38.57 -19.19
#